data_AF-X1E4Q4-F1
#
_entry.id   AF-X1E4Q4-F1
#
_cell.length_a   1.000
_cell.length_b   1.000
_cell.length_c   1.000
_cell.angle_alpha   90.00
_cell.angle_beta   90.00
_cell.angle_gamma   90.00
#
_symmetry.space_group_name_H-M   'P 1'
#
loop_
_entity.id
_entity.type
_entity.pdbx_description
1 polymer ?
#
loop_
_entity_poly.entity_id
_entity_poly.type
_entity_poly.pdbx_seq_one_letter_code
_entity_poly.pdbx_strand_id
1 'polypeptide(L)'
;MKKIMLLVLIMLIAIPLVSAAGWDNVLDYENNDLKVTLSNTFLLLFKTSEIGTAELKSHPSVDYVKRVGFGNQVVMWYDFEFLRLYENGLGDVKFTDMKTGKTIERDYSFVYWGEKKRDVYGDGDCFYYINGTRECEQIVVGKRPYDDWLPYNSRDIPKGKIRIGLRVNTKVGDRTDGIWTIAGKEISKHAIWDVSSAVFVQNFGDAVNSPNSRGLFLKDDGTKMYLSDT
;
A
#
# COMPACT_ATOMS: atom_id res chain seq x y z
N MET A 1 5.80 55.46 33.06
CA MET A 1 4.75 54.56 33.60
C MET A 1 3.87 53.96 32.51
N LYS A 2 3.20 54.74 31.64
CA LYS A 2 2.35 54.21 30.55
C LYS A 2 3.02 53.20 29.60
N LYS A 3 4.31 53.39 29.25
CA LYS A 3 5.06 52.46 28.39
C LYS A 3 5.38 51.12 29.08
N ILE A 4 5.62 51.12 30.39
CA ILE A 4 5.87 49.90 31.17
C ILE A 4 4.57 49.12 31.33
N MET A 5 3.46 49.81 31.56
CA MET A 5 2.13 49.19 31.68
C MET A 5 1.67 48.53 30.37
N LEU A 6 2.01 49.12 29.21
CA LEU A 6 1.76 48.51 27.90
C LEU A 6 2.60 47.23 27.69
N LEU A 7 3.86 47.24 28.12
CA LEU A 7 4.78 46.10 27.97
C LEU A 7 4.38 44.93 28.87
N VAL A 8 3.92 45.22 30.09
CA VAL A 8 3.37 44.23 31.03
C VAL A 8 2.02 43.68 30.52
N LEU A 9 1.19 44.51 29.89
CA LEU A 9 -0.06 44.06 29.26
C LEU A 9 0.20 43.15 28.05
N ILE A 10 1.19 43.48 27.22
CA ILE A 10 1.62 42.62 26.09
C ILE A 10 2.17 41.29 26.60
N MET A 11 2.99 41.28 27.66
CA MET A 11 3.45 40.03 28.28
C MET A 11 2.29 39.21 28.85
N LEU A 12 1.33 39.82 29.54
CA LEU A 12 0.17 39.11 30.11
C LEU A 12 -0.77 38.54 29.04
N ILE A 13 -0.86 39.16 27.86
CA ILE A 13 -1.60 38.62 26.69
C ILE A 13 -0.78 37.55 25.95
N ALA A 14 0.55 37.68 25.92
CA ALA A 14 1.44 36.74 25.25
C ALA A 14 1.66 35.43 26.02
N ILE A 15 1.63 35.44 27.35
CA ILE A 15 1.82 34.25 28.19
C ILE A 15 0.79 33.13 27.92
N PRO A 16 -0.53 33.39 27.76
CA PRO A 16 -1.48 32.35 27.40
C PRO A 16 -1.43 31.92 25.91
N LEU A 17 -0.72 32.65 25.03
CA LEU A 17 -0.54 32.24 23.62
C LEU A 17 0.52 31.14 23.45
N VAL A 18 1.45 30.98 24.39
CA VAL A 18 2.53 29.99 24.26
C VAL A 18 2.08 28.59 24.70
N SER A 19 1.12 28.46 25.62
CA SER A 19 0.67 27.15 26.12
C SER A 19 -0.25 26.39 25.15
N ALA A 20 -0.75 27.06 24.10
CA ALA A 20 -1.57 26.48 23.05
C ALA A 20 -0.98 26.67 21.65
N ALA A 21 0.34 26.90 21.54
CA ALA A 21 1.07 26.81 20.28
C ALA A 21 1.18 25.32 19.87
N GLY A 22 0.06 24.73 19.52
CA GLY A 22 0.00 23.41 18.91
C GLY A 22 0.65 23.46 17.54
N TRP A 23 1.66 22.63 17.35
CA TRP A 23 2.15 22.31 16.02
C TRP A 23 1.09 21.41 15.38
N ASP A 24 0.34 21.94 14.41
CA ASP A 24 -0.62 21.14 13.65
C ASP A 24 -0.08 20.93 12.23
N ASN A 25 -0.25 19.71 11.71
CA ASN A 25 0.16 19.40 10.36
C ASN A 25 -0.87 19.96 9.37
N VAL A 26 -0.44 20.45 8.22
CA VAL A 26 -1.34 20.86 7.13
C VAL A 26 -1.05 20.02 5.89
N LEU A 27 -2.13 19.66 5.21
CA LEU A 27 -2.11 18.91 3.96
C LEU A 27 -2.36 19.87 2.79
N ASP A 28 -1.40 19.95 1.88
CA ASP A 28 -1.57 20.64 0.61
C ASP A 28 -1.64 19.62 -0.52
N TYR A 29 -2.72 19.66 -1.30
CA TYR A 29 -2.96 18.73 -2.40
C TYR A 29 -2.49 19.30 -3.73
N GLU A 30 -1.81 18.47 -4.51
CA GLU A 30 -1.25 18.77 -5.82
C GLU A 30 -1.44 17.57 -6.76
N ASN A 31 -1.09 17.74 -8.05
CA ASN A 31 -1.17 16.69 -9.06
C ASN A 31 -2.56 16.02 -9.14
N ASN A 32 -3.61 16.83 -9.32
CA ASN A 32 -5.01 16.38 -9.33
C ASN A 32 -5.39 15.59 -8.06
N ASP A 33 -5.01 16.14 -6.90
CA ASP A 33 -5.23 15.57 -5.57
C ASP A 33 -4.50 14.24 -5.28
N LEU A 34 -3.65 13.74 -6.19
CA LEU A 34 -2.90 12.50 -6.00
C LEU A 34 -1.67 12.68 -5.12
N LYS A 35 -1.09 13.88 -5.08
CA LYS A 35 0.08 14.19 -4.25
C LYS A 35 -0.34 15.04 -3.07
N VAL A 36 0.02 14.63 -1.87
CA VAL A 36 -0.13 15.44 -0.66
C VAL A 36 1.23 15.82 -0.10
N THR A 37 1.40 17.10 0.16
CA THR A 37 2.57 17.66 0.85
C THR A 37 2.19 17.91 2.30
N LEU A 38 2.94 17.31 3.22
CA LEU A 38 2.74 17.44 4.65
C LEU A 38 3.71 18.49 5.19
N SER A 39 3.18 19.49 5.88
CA SER A 39 3.98 20.56 6.46
C SER A 39 3.58 20.86 7.89
N ASN A 40 4.55 21.29 8.69
CA ASN A 40 4.28 21.81 10.02
C ASN A 40 3.73 23.23 9.90
N THR A 41 2.71 23.53 10.70
CA THR A 41 2.28 24.92 10.94
C THR A 41 2.52 25.34 12.37
N PHE A 42 2.90 26.59 12.53
CA PHE A 42 2.93 27.26 13.83
C PHE A 42 1.63 28.04 13.99
N LEU A 43 0.88 27.75 15.06
CA LEU A 43 -0.41 28.37 15.37
C LEU A 43 -1.44 28.29 14.22
N LEU A 44 -1.37 27.28 13.33
CA LEU A 44 -2.20 27.16 12.12
C LEU A 44 -2.14 28.37 11.15
N LEU A 45 -1.27 29.34 11.41
CA LEU A 45 -1.23 30.62 10.69
C LEU A 45 -0.01 30.72 9.77
N PHE A 46 1.08 30.01 10.10
CA PHE A 46 2.33 30.10 9.36
C PHE A 46 2.87 28.71 9.04
N LYS A 47 2.96 28.38 7.75
CA LYS A 47 3.64 27.17 7.25
C LYS A 47 5.14 27.31 7.50
N THR A 48 5.70 26.47 8.38
CA THR A 48 7.08 26.62 8.83
C THR A 48 8.05 25.80 8.00
N SER A 49 7.76 24.52 7.79
CA SER A 49 8.65 23.60 7.07
C SER A 49 7.90 22.38 6.56
N GLU A 50 8.24 21.96 5.35
CA GLU A 50 7.81 20.68 4.80
C GLU A 50 8.39 19.53 5.63
N ILE A 51 7.59 18.50 5.83
CA ILE A 51 7.95 17.27 6.54
C ILE A 51 8.26 16.17 5.52
N GLY A 52 7.43 16.08 4.49
CA GLY A 52 7.53 15.12 3.41
C GLY A 52 6.29 15.14 2.52
N THR A 53 6.28 14.23 1.57
CA THR A 53 5.17 14.05 0.62
C THR A 53 4.71 12.60 0.60
N ALA A 54 3.44 12.40 0.25
CA ALA A 54 2.88 11.10 -0.08
C ALA A 54 2.10 11.23 -1.40
N GLU A 55 2.42 10.42 -2.39
CA GLU A 55 1.77 10.46 -3.70
C GLU A 55 1.09 9.14 -4.03
N LEU A 56 -0.23 9.17 -4.23
CA LEU A 56 -1.03 8.02 -4.62
C LEU A 56 -0.63 7.56 -6.02
N LYS A 57 0.07 6.42 -6.11
CA LYS A 57 0.51 5.83 -7.39
C LYS A 57 -0.33 4.65 -7.86
N SER A 58 -1.18 4.13 -6.97
CA SER A 58 -2.05 3.00 -7.28
C SER A 58 -3.24 3.33 -8.17
N HIS A 59 -3.60 4.62 -8.25
CA HIS A 59 -4.76 5.10 -8.98
C HIS A 59 -4.33 6.27 -9.90
N PRO A 60 -4.83 6.35 -11.14
CA PRO A 60 -4.55 7.46 -12.06
C PRO A 60 -5.31 8.74 -11.70
N SER A 61 -6.32 8.67 -10.83
CA SER A 61 -7.06 9.80 -10.27
C SER A 61 -7.74 9.38 -8.96
N VAL A 62 -8.18 10.34 -8.15
CA VAL A 62 -8.89 10.08 -6.88
C VAL A 62 -10.29 9.48 -7.07
N ASP A 63 -10.92 9.73 -8.23
CA ASP A 63 -12.23 9.14 -8.58
C ASP A 63 -12.12 7.78 -9.28
N TYR A 64 -10.90 7.32 -9.56
CA TYR A 64 -10.69 6.02 -10.19
C TYR A 64 -11.08 4.88 -9.25
N VAL A 65 -11.78 3.89 -9.79
CA VAL A 65 -12.09 2.64 -9.07
C VAL A 65 -11.15 1.55 -9.57
N LYS A 66 -10.24 1.10 -8.70
CA LYS A 66 -9.27 0.06 -9.05
C LYS A 66 -9.88 -1.33 -8.90
N ARG A 67 -9.84 -2.10 -9.98
CA ARG A 67 -10.19 -3.52 -9.95
C ARG A 67 -9.11 -4.33 -9.26
N VAL A 68 -9.50 -5.12 -8.28
CA VAL A 68 -8.60 -6.01 -7.54
C VAL A 68 -9.16 -7.43 -7.52
N GLY A 69 -8.27 -8.42 -7.39
CA GLY A 69 -8.66 -9.82 -7.25
C GLY A 69 -9.37 -10.12 -5.94
N PHE A 70 -9.79 -11.37 -5.75
CA PHE A 70 -10.23 -11.89 -4.46
C PHE A 70 -9.03 -12.28 -3.58
N GLY A 71 -9.18 -12.21 -2.26
CA GLY A 71 -8.17 -12.63 -1.30
C GLY A 71 -7.20 -11.52 -0.89
N ASN A 72 -5.98 -11.87 -0.47
CA ASN A 72 -5.02 -10.89 0.02
C ASN A 72 -4.44 -10.06 -1.14
N GLN A 73 -4.92 -8.82 -1.27
CA GLN A 73 -4.55 -7.92 -2.37
C GLN A 73 -3.95 -6.62 -1.85
N VAL A 74 -3.00 -6.06 -2.60
CA VAL A 74 -2.54 -4.68 -2.37
C VAL A 74 -3.47 -3.72 -3.12
N VAL A 75 -4.42 -3.16 -2.37
CA VAL A 75 -5.51 -2.37 -2.93
C VAL A 75 -5.08 -0.94 -3.25
N MET A 76 -4.15 -0.40 -2.47
CA MET A 76 -3.71 0.99 -2.54
C MET A 76 -2.22 1.08 -2.22
N TRP A 77 -1.52 2.06 -2.80
CA TRP A 77 -0.15 2.40 -2.40
C TRP A 77 0.20 3.85 -2.70
N TYR A 78 1.09 4.39 -1.88
CA TYR A 78 1.67 5.71 -2.00
C TYR A 78 3.19 5.63 -2.12
N ASP A 79 3.76 6.55 -2.90
CA ASP A 79 5.18 6.88 -2.87
C ASP A 79 5.39 7.97 -1.83
N PHE A 80 6.12 7.65 -0.77
CA PHE A 80 6.49 8.58 0.28
C PHE A 80 7.88 9.15 0.01
N GLU A 81 8.07 10.43 0.28
CA GLU A 81 9.38 11.08 0.31
C GLU A 81 9.45 12.02 1.52
N PHE A 82 10.08 11.54 2.60
CA PHE A 82 10.14 12.28 3.88
C PHE A 82 11.56 12.80 4.15
N LEU A 83 11.66 14.04 4.64
CA LEU A 83 12.95 14.69 4.89
C LEU A 83 13.67 14.14 6.13
N ARG A 84 12.91 13.54 7.05
CA ARG A 84 13.36 12.91 8.29
C ARG A 84 12.44 11.74 8.67
N LEU A 85 12.89 10.89 9.59
CA LEU A 85 12.04 9.87 10.20
C LEU A 85 10.80 10.54 10.81
N TYR A 86 9.62 10.00 10.53
CA TYR A 86 8.37 10.38 11.16
C TYR A 86 7.82 9.19 11.95
N GLU A 87 7.99 9.22 13.26
CA GLU A 87 7.53 8.15 14.15
C GLU A 87 6.00 8.08 14.17
N ASN A 88 5.46 6.87 14.11
CA ASN A 88 4.01 6.61 14.07
C ASN A 88 3.27 7.41 12.97
N GLY A 89 3.93 7.68 11.85
CA GLY A 89 3.36 8.42 10.72
C GLY A 89 2.28 7.68 9.96
N LEU A 90 2.27 6.35 9.97
CA LEU A 90 1.24 5.52 9.36
C LEU A 90 0.11 5.26 10.36
N GLY A 91 -0.84 6.18 10.42
CA GLY A 91 -2.03 6.05 11.25
C GLY A 91 -2.99 4.99 10.76
N ASP A 92 -4.20 5.01 11.32
CA ASP A 92 -5.21 4.01 11.01
C ASP A 92 -5.87 4.23 9.65
N VAL A 93 -6.44 3.14 9.14
CA VAL A 93 -7.19 3.13 7.88
C VAL A 93 -8.66 2.93 8.20
N LYS A 94 -9.49 3.87 7.76
CA LYS A 94 -10.95 3.73 7.82
C LYS A 94 -11.44 3.13 6.52
N PHE A 95 -12.33 2.16 6.61
CA PHE A 95 -12.92 1.52 5.45
C PHE A 95 -14.40 1.87 5.36
N THR A 96 -14.86 2.23 4.16
CA THR A 96 -16.27 2.52 3.90
C THR A 96 -16.76 1.63 2.77
N ASP A 97 -17.86 0.90 3.00
CA ASP A 97 -18.56 0.19 1.93
C ASP A 97 -19.32 1.21 1.08
N MET A 98 -18.89 1.40 -0.16
CA MET A 98 -19.45 2.40 -1.06
C MET A 98 -20.83 2.03 -1.60
N LYS A 99 -21.29 0.78 -1.41
CA LYS A 99 -22.66 0.38 -1.74
C LYS A 99 -23.66 0.81 -0.68
N THR A 100 -23.24 0.80 0.59
CA THR A 100 -24.11 1.08 1.74
C THR A 100 -23.83 2.43 2.40
N GLY A 101 -22.68 3.04 2.12
CA GLY A 101 -22.18 4.26 2.76
C GLY A 101 -21.74 4.07 4.20
N LYS A 102 -21.64 2.82 4.70
CA LYS A 102 -21.32 2.53 6.10
C LYS A 102 -19.83 2.27 6.28
N THR A 103 -19.28 2.75 7.39
CA THR A 103 -17.96 2.32 7.86
C THR A 103 -17.99 0.83 8.18
N ILE A 104 -16.96 0.11 7.75
CA ILE A 104 -16.80 -1.32 7.96
C ILE A 104 -15.46 -1.61 8.62
N GLU A 105 -15.40 -2.68 9.41
CA GLU A 105 -14.13 -3.19 9.92
C GLU A 105 -13.49 -4.14 8.91
N ARG A 106 -12.17 -4.00 8.76
CA ARG A 106 -11.32 -4.83 7.90
C ARG A 106 -9.97 -5.02 8.56
N ASP A 107 -9.49 -6.25 8.53
CA ASP A 107 -8.09 -6.53 8.81
C ASP A 107 -7.24 -6.01 7.64
N TYR A 108 -6.15 -5.34 7.97
CA TYR A 108 -5.20 -4.83 6.99
C TYR A 108 -3.78 -4.89 7.52
N SER A 109 -2.83 -4.84 6.58
CA SER A 109 -1.40 -4.76 6.89
C SER A 109 -0.73 -3.79 5.93
N PHE A 110 0.29 -3.10 6.42
CA PHE A 110 1.17 -2.33 5.55
C PHE A 110 2.22 -3.26 4.92
N VAL A 111 2.55 -2.96 3.67
CA VAL A 111 3.59 -3.63 2.90
C VAL A 111 4.45 -2.58 2.23
N TYR A 112 5.71 -2.88 1.93
CA TYR A 112 6.57 -1.99 1.16
C TYR A 112 7.05 -2.68 -0.10
N TRP A 113 7.28 -1.90 -1.15
CA TRP A 113 7.84 -2.40 -2.41
C TRP A 113 9.35 -2.52 -2.27
N GLY A 114 9.90 -3.72 -2.46
CA GLY A 114 11.33 -3.96 -2.31
C GLY A 114 11.81 -5.24 -2.98
N GLU A 115 13.12 -5.43 -2.97
CA GLU A 115 13.76 -6.59 -3.61
C GLU A 115 13.66 -7.84 -2.75
N LYS A 116 13.26 -8.95 -3.37
CA LYS A 116 13.28 -10.31 -2.83
C LYS A 116 14.10 -11.22 -3.73
N LYS A 117 14.63 -12.31 -3.18
CA LYS A 117 15.39 -13.31 -3.94
C LYS A 117 14.56 -14.58 -4.08
N ARG A 118 14.50 -15.12 -5.31
CA ARG A 118 13.94 -16.46 -5.57
C ARG A 118 15.01 -17.37 -6.11
N ASP A 119 14.88 -18.65 -5.78
CA ASP A 119 15.75 -19.68 -6.30
C ASP A 119 15.56 -19.81 -7.82
N VAL A 120 16.68 -20.04 -8.50
CA VAL A 120 16.75 -20.36 -9.92
C VAL A 120 17.09 -21.83 -9.99
N TYR A 121 16.22 -22.60 -10.64
CA TYR A 121 16.42 -24.02 -10.87
C TYR A 121 17.11 -24.24 -12.22
N GLY A 122 17.97 -25.23 -12.28
CA GLY A 122 18.61 -25.71 -13.49
C GLY A 122 18.80 -27.22 -13.43
N ASP A 123 19.21 -27.79 -14.56
CA ASP A 123 19.47 -29.23 -14.67
C ASP A 123 20.71 -29.60 -13.85
N GLY A 124 20.53 -30.50 -12.89
CA GLY A 124 21.61 -31.22 -12.20
C GLY A 124 21.99 -32.47 -12.98
N ASP A 125 22.08 -33.60 -12.28
CA ASP A 125 22.39 -34.88 -12.91
C ASP A 125 21.23 -35.33 -13.81
N CYS A 126 21.59 -35.82 -15.01
CA CYS A 126 20.62 -36.24 -16.03
C CYS A 126 20.79 -37.72 -16.38
N PHE A 127 19.67 -38.42 -16.47
CA PHE A 127 19.57 -39.79 -16.92
C PHE A 127 18.95 -39.86 -18.33
N TYR A 128 19.43 -40.81 -19.12
CA TYR A 128 18.92 -41.10 -20.46
C TYR A 128 18.31 -42.49 -20.47
N TYR A 129 17.06 -42.56 -20.90
CA TYR A 129 16.35 -43.82 -21.09
C TYR A 129 16.58 -44.36 -22.50
N ILE A 130 16.41 -45.67 -22.67
CA ILE A 130 16.60 -46.37 -23.95
C ILE A 130 15.67 -45.83 -25.05
N ASN A 131 14.52 -45.28 -24.68
CA ASN A 131 13.56 -44.64 -25.58
C ASN A 131 13.97 -43.20 -26.01
N GLY A 132 15.14 -42.72 -25.58
CA GLY A 132 15.64 -41.38 -25.89
C GLY A 132 15.11 -40.27 -24.96
N THR A 133 14.27 -40.60 -23.97
CA THR A 133 13.82 -39.62 -22.97
C THR A 133 14.99 -39.20 -22.08
N ARG A 134 15.14 -37.89 -21.87
CA ARG A 134 16.09 -37.27 -20.94
C ARG A 134 15.33 -36.77 -19.71
N GLU A 135 15.75 -37.22 -18.53
CA GLU A 135 15.22 -36.76 -17.25
C GLU A 135 16.36 -36.19 -16.43
N CYS A 136 16.21 -34.96 -15.94
CA CYS A 136 17.22 -34.27 -15.16
C CYS A 136 16.68 -33.88 -13.78
N GLU A 137 17.51 -34.04 -12.75
CA GLU A 137 17.21 -33.48 -11.44
C GLU A 137 17.13 -31.94 -11.53
N GLN A 138 16.13 -31.33 -10.89
CA GLN A 138 16.06 -29.87 -10.78
C GLN A 138 16.75 -29.43 -9.49
N ILE A 139 17.93 -28.84 -9.64
CA ILE A 139 18.72 -28.32 -8.51
C ILE A 139 18.71 -26.78 -8.50
N VAL A 140 18.87 -26.18 -7.32
CA VAL A 140 19.00 -24.73 -7.19
C VAL A 140 20.40 -24.31 -7.68
N VAL A 141 20.46 -23.70 -8.86
CA VAL A 141 21.71 -23.23 -9.49
C VAL A 141 22.06 -21.79 -9.11
N GLY A 142 21.15 -21.07 -8.47
CA GLY A 142 21.41 -19.71 -8.02
C GLY A 142 20.19 -19.01 -7.45
N LYS A 143 20.32 -17.70 -7.21
CA LYS A 143 19.24 -16.83 -6.77
C LYS A 143 19.15 -15.62 -7.69
N ARG A 144 17.93 -15.23 -8.08
CA ARG A 144 17.68 -14.02 -8.85
C ARG A 144 16.85 -13.01 -8.04
N PRO A 145 17.24 -11.73 -8.02
CA PRO A 145 16.43 -10.69 -7.42
C PRO A 145 15.16 -10.46 -8.26
N TYR A 146 14.08 -10.09 -7.60
CA TYR A 146 12.84 -9.60 -8.20
C TYR A 146 12.16 -8.67 -7.20
N ASP A 147 11.43 -7.68 -7.70
CA ASP A 147 10.66 -6.78 -6.84
C ASP A 147 9.33 -7.43 -6.42
N ASP A 148 8.96 -7.23 -5.15
CA ASP A 148 7.75 -7.77 -4.56
C ASP A 148 7.24 -6.86 -3.42
N TRP A 149 6.00 -7.09 -3.00
CA TRP A 149 5.42 -6.47 -1.81
C TRP A 149 5.78 -7.25 -0.55
N LEU A 150 6.71 -6.70 0.22
CA LEU A 150 7.24 -7.26 1.46
C LEU A 150 6.47 -6.75 2.68
N PRO A 151 6.32 -7.54 3.77
CA PRO A 151 5.67 -7.07 5.00
C PRO A 151 6.32 -5.81 5.57
N TYR A 152 5.52 -4.81 5.94
CA TYR A 152 5.98 -3.60 6.61
C TYR A 152 5.43 -3.56 8.04
N ASN A 153 6.21 -4.11 8.98
CA ASN A 153 5.82 -4.26 10.39
C ASN A 153 6.21 -3.03 11.24
N SER A 154 6.00 -1.83 10.71
CA SER A 154 6.22 -0.57 11.42
C SER A 154 5.09 0.41 11.14
N ARG A 155 4.91 1.36 12.06
CA ARG A 155 4.04 2.52 11.90
C ARG A 155 4.83 3.78 11.54
N ASP A 156 6.14 3.72 11.49
CA ASP A 156 6.99 4.86 11.16
C ASP A 156 7.03 5.08 9.65
N ILE A 157 7.34 6.32 9.24
CA ILE A 157 7.70 6.64 7.85
C ILE A 157 9.19 6.98 7.85
N PRO A 158 10.03 6.18 7.18
CA PRO A 158 11.47 6.38 7.20
C PRO A 158 11.85 7.65 6.43
N LYS A 159 13.03 8.19 6.74
CA LYS A 159 13.65 9.24 5.93
C LYS A 159 13.91 8.71 4.51
N GLY A 160 13.64 9.54 3.51
CA GLY A 160 13.89 9.26 2.10
C GLY A 160 12.68 8.70 1.38
N LYS A 161 12.94 8.03 0.25
CA LYS A 161 11.91 7.48 -0.62
C LYS A 161 11.53 6.07 -0.21
N ILE A 162 10.23 5.80 -0.08
CA ILE A 162 9.70 4.45 0.11
C ILE A 162 8.31 4.34 -0.50
N ARG A 163 8.01 3.21 -1.13
CA ARG A 163 6.65 2.90 -1.59
C ARG A 163 6.00 1.98 -0.58
N ILE A 164 4.91 2.43 0.03
CA ILE A 164 4.15 1.66 1.02
C ILE A 164 2.73 1.44 0.51
N GLY A 165 2.30 0.18 0.55
CA GLY A 165 1.00 -0.29 0.14
C GLY A 165 0.14 -0.74 1.31
N LEU A 166 -1.17 -0.65 1.10
CA LEU A 166 -2.22 -1.18 1.94
C LEU A 166 -2.65 -2.54 1.40
N ARG A 167 -2.42 -3.60 2.17
CA ARG A 167 -2.86 -4.96 1.86
C ARG A 167 -4.09 -5.32 2.69
N VAL A 168 -5.14 -5.79 2.02
CA VAL A 168 -6.43 -6.16 2.62
C VAL A 168 -6.88 -7.49 2.04
N ASN A 169 -7.60 -8.29 2.83
CA ASN A 169 -8.29 -9.48 2.33
C ASN A 169 -9.63 -9.06 1.69
N THR A 170 -9.66 -8.99 0.37
CA THR A 170 -10.80 -8.53 -0.43
C THR A 170 -11.80 -9.67 -0.66
N LYS A 171 -13.09 -9.32 -0.65
CA LYS A 171 -14.20 -10.26 -0.82
C LYS A 171 -14.92 -10.02 -2.13
N VAL A 172 -15.52 -11.07 -2.69
CA VAL A 172 -16.33 -10.96 -3.92
C VAL A 172 -17.46 -9.95 -3.69
N GLY A 173 -17.58 -9.00 -4.60
CA GLY A 173 -18.55 -7.92 -4.47
C GLY A 173 -18.13 -6.79 -3.53
N ASP A 174 -16.89 -6.75 -3.04
CA ASP A 174 -16.39 -5.55 -2.37
C ASP A 174 -16.45 -4.36 -3.36
N ARG A 175 -16.90 -3.21 -2.84
CA ARG A 175 -16.67 -1.90 -3.44
C ARG A 175 -16.38 -0.97 -2.28
N THR A 176 -15.11 -0.81 -1.97
CA THR A 176 -14.66 -0.28 -0.70
C THR A 176 -13.73 0.88 -0.92
N ASP A 177 -13.89 1.90 -0.11
CA ASP A 177 -12.98 3.02 0.00
C ASP A 177 -12.11 2.88 1.25
N GLY A 178 -10.83 3.23 1.13
CA GLY A 178 -9.85 3.16 2.20
C GLY A 178 -9.23 4.52 2.45
N ILE A 179 -9.57 5.14 3.58
CA ILE A 179 -9.08 6.47 3.96
C ILE A 179 -7.93 6.30 4.94
N TRP A 180 -6.74 6.70 4.51
CA TRP A 180 -5.52 6.54 5.31
C TRP A 180 -5.24 7.78 6.15
N THR A 181 -4.86 7.59 7.42
CA THR A 181 -4.28 8.65 8.23
C THR A 181 -2.76 8.67 8.06
N ILE A 182 -2.21 9.75 7.53
CA ILE A 182 -0.77 9.93 7.31
C ILE A 182 -0.28 11.14 8.11
N ALA A 183 0.76 10.96 8.93
CA ALA A 183 1.29 11.94 9.87
C ALA A 183 0.18 12.61 10.71
N GLY A 184 -0.73 11.79 11.26
CA GLY A 184 -1.84 12.27 12.09
C GLY A 184 -2.95 13.03 11.34
N LYS A 185 -2.93 13.06 10.00
CA LYS A 185 -3.99 13.69 9.19
C LYS A 185 -4.65 12.70 8.25
N GLU A 186 -5.97 12.76 8.20
CA GLU A 186 -6.78 11.94 7.34
C GLU A 186 -6.70 12.45 5.89
N ILE A 187 -6.33 11.57 4.95
CA ILE A 187 -6.23 11.92 3.53
C ILE A 187 -7.64 11.90 2.93
N SER A 188 -8.26 13.08 2.86
CA SER A 188 -9.65 13.27 2.39
C SER A 188 -9.85 13.01 0.90
N LYS A 189 -8.78 13.00 0.10
CA LYS A 189 -8.80 12.67 -1.32
C LYS A 189 -8.24 11.25 -1.51
N HIS A 190 -9.16 10.29 -1.42
CA HIS A 190 -8.86 8.87 -1.25
C HIS A 190 -9.13 8.07 -2.53
N ALA A 191 -9.14 6.74 -2.44
CA ALA A 191 -9.20 5.86 -3.60
C ALA A 191 -10.03 4.60 -3.32
N ILE A 192 -10.86 4.23 -4.30
CA ILE A 192 -11.82 3.14 -4.20
C ILE A 192 -11.28 1.91 -4.94
N TRP A 193 -11.49 0.72 -4.39
CA TRP A 193 -11.33 -0.54 -5.14
C TRP A 193 -12.65 -1.30 -5.26
N ASP A 194 -12.74 -2.13 -6.29
CA ASP A 194 -13.84 -3.06 -6.49
C ASP A 194 -13.37 -4.47 -6.83
N VAL A 195 -14.13 -5.45 -6.34
CA VAL A 195 -14.05 -6.85 -6.75
C VAL A 195 -15.31 -7.15 -7.54
N SER A 196 -15.41 -6.56 -8.73
CA SER A 196 -16.62 -6.61 -9.56
C SER A 196 -16.87 -7.98 -10.19
N SER A 197 -15.85 -8.84 -10.30
CA SER A 197 -16.07 -10.21 -10.74
C SER A 197 -14.89 -11.15 -10.51
N ALA A 198 -15.03 -12.09 -9.58
CA ALA A 198 -14.46 -13.41 -9.79
C ALA A 198 -15.41 -14.14 -10.76
N VAL A 199 -15.36 -13.83 -12.06
CA VAL A 199 -16.08 -14.67 -13.02
C VAL A 199 -15.26 -15.94 -13.20
N PHE A 200 -15.74 -17.05 -12.67
CA PHE A 200 -15.38 -18.35 -13.20
C PHE A 200 -16.02 -18.46 -14.60
N VAL A 201 -15.27 -18.12 -15.65
CA VAL A 201 -15.84 -18.00 -17.02
C VAL A 201 -15.98 -19.35 -17.72
N GLN A 202 -15.18 -20.36 -17.37
CA GLN A 202 -15.19 -21.66 -18.06
C GLN A 202 -14.83 -22.82 -17.14
N ASN A 203 -15.70 -23.84 -17.15
CA ASN A 203 -15.28 -25.22 -16.89
C ASN A 203 -14.47 -25.66 -18.10
N PHE A 204 -13.18 -25.95 -17.93
CA PHE A 204 -12.43 -26.69 -18.94
C PHE A 204 -12.89 -28.14 -18.89
N GLY A 205 -13.96 -28.44 -19.61
CA GLY A 205 -14.36 -29.81 -19.90
C GLY A 205 -13.22 -30.55 -20.59
N ASP A 206 -13.00 -31.78 -20.14
CA ASP A 206 -12.18 -32.85 -20.72
C ASP A 206 -10.65 -32.76 -20.62
N ALA A 207 -10.02 -31.59 -20.49
CA ALA A 207 -8.56 -31.50 -20.30
C ALA A 207 -8.09 -31.73 -18.85
N VAL A 208 -9.00 -31.65 -17.86
CA VAL A 208 -8.70 -31.77 -16.41
C VAL A 208 -9.07 -33.16 -15.86
N ASN A 209 -9.67 -34.03 -16.68
CA ASN A 209 -9.93 -35.42 -16.32
C ASN A 209 -8.73 -36.35 -16.64
N SER A 210 -7.53 -35.80 -16.85
CA SER A 210 -6.33 -36.61 -16.74
C SER A 210 -6.18 -37.03 -15.28
N PRO A 211 -6.21 -38.33 -14.95
CA PRO A 211 -5.99 -38.79 -13.58
C PRO A 211 -4.59 -38.41 -13.04
N ASN A 212 -3.73 -37.83 -13.89
CA ASN A 212 -2.35 -37.47 -13.60
C ASN A 212 -2.11 -35.95 -13.48
N SER A 213 -3.15 -35.12 -13.40
CA SER A 213 -2.93 -33.70 -13.08
C SER A 213 -2.30 -33.56 -11.68
N ARG A 214 -1.07 -33.05 -11.61
CA ARG A 214 -0.25 -33.03 -10.37
C ARG A 214 -0.06 -31.65 -9.76
N GLY A 215 -0.44 -30.58 -10.46
CA GLY A 215 -0.17 -29.22 -10.03
C GLY A 215 -1.12 -28.18 -10.61
N LEU A 216 -1.55 -27.27 -9.75
CA LEU A 216 -2.32 -26.07 -10.08
C LEU A 216 -1.52 -24.85 -9.60
N PHE A 217 -1.29 -23.90 -10.48
CA PHE A 217 -0.68 -22.61 -10.14
C PHE A 217 -1.52 -21.46 -10.69
N LEU A 218 -1.83 -20.49 -9.83
CA LEU A 218 -2.46 -19.23 -10.21
C LEU A 218 -1.41 -18.12 -10.19
N LYS A 219 -1.36 -17.31 -11.24
CA LYS A 219 -0.54 -16.09 -11.25
C LYS A 219 -1.08 -15.12 -10.19
N ASP A 220 -0.20 -14.38 -9.53
CA ASP A 220 -0.57 -13.47 -8.43
C ASP A 220 -1.61 -12.39 -8.81
N ASP A 221 -1.70 -12.03 -10.10
CA ASP A 221 -2.70 -11.10 -10.64
C ASP A 221 -4.04 -11.76 -10.99
N GLY A 222 -4.18 -13.07 -10.77
CA GLY A 222 -5.40 -13.84 -11.04
C GLY A 222 -5.76 -14.00 -12.52
N THR A 223 -4.92 -13.50 -13.45
CA THR A 223 -5.27 -13.48 -14.89
C THR A 223 -4.93 -14.77 -15.62
N LYS A 224 -4.10 -15.63 -15.02
CA LYS A 224 -3.63 -16.88 -15.63
C LYS A 224 -3.66 -18.01 -14.63
N MET A 225 -4.14 -19.16 -15.10
CA MET A 225 -4.10 -20.44 -14.41
C MET A 225 -3.23 -21.39 -15.23
N TYR A 226 -2.32 -22.10 -14.56
CA TYR A 226 -1.44 -23.08 -15.14
C TYR A 226 -1.74 -24.44 -14.51
N LEU A 227 -1.86 -25.45 -15.36
CA LEU A 227 -2.03 -26.85 -14.97
C LEU A 227 -0.80 -27.62 -15.45
N SER A 228 -0.25 -28.46 -14.59
CA SER A 228 0.82 -29.40 -14.97
C SER A 228 0.27 -30.82 -15.03
N ASP A 229 0.47 -31.47 -16.17
CA ASP A 229 0.16 -32.89 -16.41
C ASP A 229 1.44 -33.61 -16.87
N THR A 230 1.50 -34.93 -16.72
CA THR A 230 2.65 -35.78 -17.14
C THR A 230 2.33 -36.56 -18.41
#